data_AF-A0A3L7XLT9-F1
#
_entry.id   AF-A0A3L7XLT9-F1
#
_cell.length_a   1.000
_cell.length_b   1.000
_cell.length_c   1.000
_cell.angle_alpha   90.00
_cell.angle_beta   90.00
_cell.angle_gamma   90.00
#
_symmetry.space_group_name_H-M   'P 1'
#
loop_
_entity.id
_entity.type
_entity.pdbx_description
1 polymer ?
#
loop_
_entity_poly.entity_id
_entity_poly.type
_entity_poly.pdbx_seq_one_letter_code
_entity_poly.pdbx_strand_id
1 'polypeptide(L)'
;MLPTIVSRCEHVALRPLPVAQVQAALQARWQAPAAQAELLAQLSGGRLGWAVGMLQDGAALERRTQHLDTLQTLRSATRRERFNYAESMREDRDAVVEALGLWLTWWRDALLLVHGSRAAITNLDRAAELQACAGKLDPNRAMRFVEQLLGTLQALNQNANLRLALEALLLQLP
;
A
#
# COMPACT_ATOMS: atom_id res chain seq x y z
N MET A 1 -4.57 -14.33 -17.52
CA MET A 1 -3.89 -14.41 -18.83
C MET A 1 -4.04 -15.82 -19.36
N LEU A 2 -4.44 -16.00 -20.62
CA LEU A 2 -4.58 -17.33 -21.22
C LEU A 2 -3.19 -17.93 -21.54
N PRO A 3 -2.95 -19.24 -21.30
CA PRO A 3 -1.63 -19.85 -21.47
C PRO A 3 -1.01 -19.68 -22.87
N THR A 4 -1.84 -19.62 -23.91
CA THR A 4 -1.42 -19.53 -25.31
C THR A 4 -0.86 -18.15 -25.69
N ILE A 5 -1.32 -17.08 -25.04
CA ILE A 5 -0.82 -15.71 -25.27
C ILE A 5 0.58 -15.55 -24.66
N VAL A 6 0.79 -16.10 -23.46
CA VAL A 6 2.06 -16.01 -22.73
C VAL A 6 3.22 -16.64 -23.50
N SER A 7 2.97 -17.71 -24.27
CA SER A 7 4.00 -18.38 -25.10
C SER A 7 4.52 -17.55 -26.28
N ARG A 8 3.78 -16.52 -26.70
CA ARG A 8 4.10 -15.66 -27.84
C ARG A 8 4.51 -14.24 -27.43
N CYS A 9 4.56 -13.97 -26.12
CA CYS A 9 4.98 -12.68 -25.58
C CYS A 9 6.39 -12.77 -25.01
N GLU A 10 7.20 -11.75 -25.26
CA GLU A 10 8.46 -11.58 -24.56
C GLU A 10 8.20 -10.99 -23.16
N HIS A 11 8.72 -11.66 -22.13
CA HIS A 11 8.59 -11.20 -20.76
C HIS A 11 9.62 -10.10 -20.45
N VAL A 12 9.17 -8.84 -20.49
CA VAL A 12 9.98 -7.71 -20.03
C VAL A 12 9.68 -7.44 -18.55
N ALA A 13 10.59 -7.84 -17.67
CA ALA A 13 10.45 -7.61 -16.23
C ALA A 13 10.80 -6.17 -15.85
N LEU A 14 9.79 -5.35 -15.55
CA LEU A 14 9.99 -3.99 -15.05
C LEU A 14 10.35 -4.02 -13.55
N ARG A 15 11.64 -3.91 -13.25
CA ARG A 15 12.14 -3.86 -11.86
C ARG A 15 11.92 -2.46 -11.26
N PRO A 16 11.73 -2.34 -9.93
CA PRO A 16 11.69 -1.04 -9.27
C PRO A 16 12.93 -0.21 -9.57
N LEU A 17 12.73 1.07 -9.86
CA LEU A 17 13.83 2.00 -10.09
C LEU A 17 14.53 2.37 -8.77
N PRO A 18 15.85 2.63 -8.79
CA PRO A 18 16.54 3.24 -7.67
C PRO A 18 15.92 4.58 -7.29
N VAL A 19 15.84 4.88 -5.99
CA VAL A 19 15.24 6.14 -5.46
C VAL A 19 15.84 7.37 -6.13
N ALA A 20 17.17 7.41 -6.29
CA ALA A 20 17.86 8.50 -6.95
C ALA A 20 17.42 8.72 -8.41
N GLN A 21 17.10 7.64 -9.15
CA GLN A 21 16.61 7.76 -10.52
C GLN A 21 15.17 8.28 -10.55
N VAL A 22 14.32 7.87 -9.60
CA VAL A 22 12.95 8.40 -9.48
C VAL A 22 12.99 9.89 -9.15
N GLN A 23 13.79 10.30 -8.17
CA GLN A 23 13.95 11.71 -7.79
C GLN A 23 14.44 12.57 -8.97
N ALA A 24 15.50 12.13 -9.66
CA ALA A 24 16.03 12.82 -10.82
C ALA A 24 14.99 12.92 -11.95
N ALA A 25 14.22 11.85 -12.19
CA ALA A 25 13.16 11.87 -13.20
C ALA A 25 12.04 12.85 -12.84
N LEU A 26 11.59 12.89 -11.58
CA LEU A 26 10.56 13.82 -11.10
C LEU A 26 10.99 15.28 -11.28
N GLN A 27 12.24 15.60 -10.95
CA GLN A 27 12.79 16.95 -11.11
C GLN A 27 12.96 17.32 -12.60
N ALA A 28 13.60 16.45 -13.39
CA ALA A 28 13.96 16.77 -14.77
C ALA A 28 12.74 16.81 -15.71
N ARG A 29 11.76 15.92 -15.52
CA ARG A 29 10.63 15.77 -16.47
C ARG A 29 9.34 16.42 -15.98
N TRP A 30 9.11 16.46 -14.66
CA TRP A 30 7.89 17.01 -14.07
C TRP A 30 8.13 18.27 -13.23
N GLN A 31 9.38 18.77 -13.19
CA GLN A 31 9.73 20.02 -12.51
C GLN A 31 9.33 20.04 -11.03
N ALA A 32 9.30 18.86 -10.40
CA ALA A 32 8.97 18.74 -8.99
C ALA A 32 10.00 19.48 -8.12
N PRO A 33 9.59 20.25 -7.10
CA PRO A 33 10.50 20.83 -6.10
C PRO A 33 11.38 19.75 -5.47
N ALA A 34 12.65 20.08 -5.17
CA ALA A 34 13.64 19.10 -4.73
C ALA A 34 13.18 18.25 -3.52
N ALA A 35 12.61 18.91 -2.50
CA ALA A 35 12.11 18.24 -1.30
C ALA A 35 10.91 17.32 -1.59
N GLN A 36 9.98 17.75 -2.46
CA GLN A 36 8.83 16.94 -2.85
C GLN A 36 9.26 15.74 -3.71
N ALA A 37 10.19 15.93 -4.63
CA ALA A 37 10.75 14.86 -5.45
C ALA A 37 11.47 13.80 -4.61
N GLU A 38 12.24 14.23 -3.60
CA GLU A 38 12.91 13.34 -2.66
C GLU A 38 11.90 12.49 -1.87
N LEU A 39 10.90 13.15 -1.27
CA LEU A 39 9.84 12.47 -0.52
C LEU A 39 9.10 11.45 -1.39
N LEU A 40 8.60 11.87 -2.55
CA LEU A 40 7.84 10.99 -3.44
C LEU A 40 8.69 9.84 -4.00
N ALA A 41 9.97 10.07 -4.25
CA ALA A 41 10.88 9.01 -4.68
C ALA A 41 11.03 7.93 -3.60
N GLN A 42 11.20 8.32 -2.33
CA GLN A 42 11.27 7.38 -1.20
C GLN A 42 9.95 6.59 -1.05
N LEU A 43 8.81 7.29 -1.06
CA LEU A 43 7.48 6.69 -0.91
C LEU A 43 7.05 5.81 -2.09
N SER A 44 7.65 6.01 -3.27
CA SER A 44 7.27 5.26 -4.47
C SER A 44 7.66 3.79 -4.41
N GLY A 45 8.69 3.43 -3.64
CA GLY A 45 9.31 2.11 -3.70
C GLY A 45 9.83 1.76 -5.12
N GLY A 46 10.26 2.76 -5.89
CA GLY A 46 10.76 2.62 -7.26
C GLY A 46 9.68 2.64 -8.36
N ARG A 47 8.42 2.86 -8.01
CA ARG A 47 7.28 2.94 -8.94
C ARG A 47 7.12 4.38 -9.46
N LEU A 48 7.81 4.72 -10.55
CA LEU A 48 7.78 6.09 -11.10
C LEU A 48 6.36 6.59 -11.40
N GLY A 49 5.51 5.76 -12.01
CA GLY A 49 4.12 6.15 -12.31
C GLY A 49 3.30 6.50 -11.06
N TRP A 50 3.54 5.80 -9.95
CA TRP A 50 2.92 6.13 -8.67
C TRP A 50 3.42 7.48 -8.15
N ALA A 51 4.73 7.73 -8.22
CA ALA A 51 5.32 9.00 -7.78
C ALA A 51 4.78 10.19 -8.59
N VAL A 52 4.62 10.02 -9.90
CA VAL A 52 4.03 11.04 -10.78
C VAL A 52 2.57 11.28 -10.44
N GLY A 53 1.78 10.22 -10.21
CA GLY A 53 0.38 10.37 -9.79
C GLY A 53 0.25 11.16 -8.48
N MET A 54 1.09 10.87 -7.48
CA MET A 54 1.11 11.61 -6.21
C MET A 54 1.57 13.06 -6.38
N LEU A 55 2.47 13.34 -7.33
CA LEU A 55 2.91 14.71 -7.62
C LEU A 55 1.79 15.56 -8.24
N GLN A 56 0.99 14.95 -9.10
CA GLN A 56 -0.06 15.64 -9.85
C GLN A 56 -1.34 15.86 -9.03
N ASP A 57 -1.53 15.06 -7.98
CA ASP A 57 -2.68 15.18 -7.08
C ASP A 57 -2.26 15.82 -5.76
N GLY A 58 -2.65 17.09 -5.58
CA GLY A 58 -2.32 17.88 -4.40
C GLY A 58 -2.87 17.33 -3.09
N ALA A 59 -3.92 16.51 -3.13
CA ALA A 59 -4.53 15.90 -1.94
C ALA A 59 -4.01 14.47 -1.67
N ALA A 60 -3.21 13.90 -2.55
CA ALA A 60 -2.83 12.50 -2.46
C ALA A 60 -1.97 12.15 -1.22
N LEU A 61 -1.05 13.04 -0.84
CA LEU A 61 -0.26 12.86 0.38
C LEU A 61 -1.12 12.93 1.65
N GLU A 62 -2.14 13.80 1.64
CA GLU A 62 -3.10 13.92 2.74
C GLU A 62 -3.97 12.67 2.83
N ARG A 63 -4.53 12.19 1.71
CA ARG A 63 -5.28 10.93 1.67
C ARG A 63 -4.43 9.74 2.12
N ARG A 64 -3.18 9.64 1.67
CA ARG A 64 -2.23 8.61 2.15
C ARG A 64 -2.08 8.66 3.67
N THR A 65 -1.87 9.86 4.22
CA THR A 65 -1.73 10.09 5.66
C THR A 65 -2.99 9.63 6.39
N GLN A 66 -4.17 10.05 5.92
CA GLN A 66 -5.46 9.65 6.47
C GLN A 66 -5.65 8.13 6.44
N HIS A 67 -5.30 7.46 5.35
CA HIS A 67 -5.42 6.00 5.23
C HIS A 67 -4.49 5.23 6.19
N LEU A 68 -3.30 5.76 6.47
CA LEU A 68 -2.36 5.16 7.44
C LEU A 68 -2.82 5.39 8.88
N ASP A 69 -3.27 6.59 9.21
CA ASP A 69 -3.81 6.90 10.54
C ASP A 69 -5.08 6.07 10.81
N THR A 70 -5.91 5.90 9.77
CA THR A 70 -7.07 5.00 9.81
C THR A 70 -6.65 3.56 10.07
N LEU A 71 -5.60 3.06 9.41
CA LEU A 71 -5.08 1.70 9.65
C LEU A 71 -4.66 1.54 11.11
N GLN A 72 -3.92 2.50 11.69
CA GLN A 72 -3.52 2.42 13.10
C GLN A 72 -4.74 2.37 14.02
N THR A 73 -5.74 3.20 13.75
CA THR A 73 -6.98 3.24 14.53
C THR A 73 -7.73 1.90 14.47
N LEU A 74 -7.86 1.32 13.27
CA LEU A 74 -8.59 0.07 13.05
C LEU A 74 -7.95 -1.14 13.73
N ARG A 75 -6.61 -1.14 13.89
CA ARG A 75 -5.90 -2.23 14.58
C ARG A 75 -6.34 -2.37 16.04
N SER A 76 -6.53 -1.25 16.74
CA SER A 76 -7.06 -1.24 18.11
C SER A 76 -8.59 -1.16 18.21
N ALA A 77 -9.29 -0.97 17.09
CA ALA A 77 -10.74 -0.79 17.07
C ALA A 77 -11.51 -2.09 17.38
N THR A 78 -12.70 -1.92 17.95
CA THR A 78 -13.69 -2.98 18.15
C THR A 78 -14.25 -3.49 16.81
N ARG A 79 -14.83 -4.70 16.80
CA ARG A 79 -15.50 -5.25 15.60
C ARG A 79 -16.57 -4.30 15.04
N ARG A 80 -17.34 -3.66 15.93
CA ARG A 80 -18.37 -2.68 15.56
C ARG A 80 -17.77 -1.48 14.84
N GLU A 81 -16.67 -0.92 15.33
CA GLU A 81 -16.00 0.22 14.70
C GLU A 81 -15.39 -0.15 13.35
N ARG A 82 -14.79 -1.34 13.24
CA ARG A 82 -14.30 -1.87 11.96
C ARG A 82 -15.42 -2.01 10.93
N PHE A 83 -16.60 -2.47 11.35
CA PHE A 83 -17.77 -2.62 10.47
C PHE A 83 -18.34 -1.24 10.07
N ASN A 84 -18.37 -0.28 11.00
CA ASN A 84 -18.75 1.09 10.68
C ASN A 84 -17.82 1.72 9.63
N TYR A 85 -16.52 1.45 9.71
CA TYR A 85 -15.57 1.89 8.67
C TYR A 85 -15.83 1.21 7.31
N ALA A 86 -16.10 -0.09 7.29
CA ALA A 86 -16.46 -0.79 6.06
C ALA A 86 -17.75 -0.21 5.43
N GLU A 87 -18.74 0.12 6.27
CA GLU A 87 -19.97 0.76 5.84
C GLU A 87 -19.74 2.15 5.25
N SER A 88 -18.87 2.98 5.86
CA SER A 88 -18.58 4.32 5.33
C SER A 88 -17.85 4.30 3.98
N MET A 89 -17.18 3.18 3.65
CA MET A 89 -16.43 3.01 2.40
C MET A 89 -17.22 2.27 1.30
N ARG A 90 -18.51 1.96 1.55
CA ARG A 90 -19.31 1.06 0.68
C ARG A 90 -19.51 1.54 -0.76
N GLU A 91 -19.42 2.85 -0.99
CA GLU A 91 -19.67 3.49 -2.30
C GLU A 91 -18.39 4.02 -2.96
N ASP A 92 -17.24 4.00 -2.28
CA ASP A 92 -15.99 4.59 -2.77
C ASP A 92 -14.94 3.51 -3.09
N ARG A 93 -15.13 2.86 -4.24
CA ARG A 93 -14.24 1.78 -4.69
C ARG A 93 -12.81 2.21 -4.82
N ASP A 94 -12.57 3.40 -5.36
CA ASP A 94 -11.23 3.88 -5.64
C ASP A 94 -10.48 4.17 -4.35
N ALA A 95 -11.13 4.81 -3.37
CA ALA A 95 -10.54 5.01 -2.04
C ALA A 95 -10.29 3.69 -1.30
N VAL A 96 -11.17 2.68 -1.46
CA VAL A 96 -10.91 1.34 -0.89
C VAL A 96 -9.68 0.70 -1.52
N VAL A 97 -9.58 0.70 -2.84
CA VAL A 97 -8.43 0.11 -3.55
C VAL A 97 -7.14 0.87 -3.21
N GLU A 98 -7.19 2.20 -3.13
CA GLU A 98 -6.08 3.05 -2.70
C GLU A 98 -5.62 2.68 -1.27
N ALA A 99 -6.56 2.61 -0.32
CA ALA A 99 -6.30 2.23 1.07
C ALA A 99 -5.68 0.83 1.18
N LEU A 100 -6.27 -0.17 0.53
CA LEU A 100 -5.77 -1.54 0.55
C LEU A 100 -4.38 -1.65 -0.07
N GLY A 101 -4.14 -0.96 -1.19
CA GLY A 101 -2.82 -0.90 -1.81
C GLY A 101 -1.76 -0.29 -0.88
N LEU A 102 -2.12 0.75 -0.15
CA LEU A 102 -1.25 1.37 0.86
C LEU A 102 -1.00 0.43 2.05
N TRP A 103 -2.04 -0.22 2.56
CA TRP A 103 -1.93 -1.20 3.65
C TRP A 103 -1.03 -2.38 3.26
N LEU A 104 -1.08 -2.84 2.01
CA LEU A 104 -0.16 -3.87 1.52
C LEU A 104 1.31 -3.42 1.63
N THR A 105 1.61 -2.16 1.27
CA THR A 105 2.98 -1.62 1.43
C THR A 105 3.39 -1.51 2.89
N TRP A 106 2.45 -1.12 3.77
CA TRP A 106 2.68 -1.07 5.21
C TRP A 106 3.04 -2.46 5.78
N TRP A 107 2.23 -3.47 5.48
CA TRP A 107 2.45 -4.83 5.98
C TRP A 107 3.70 -5.49 5.39
N ARG A 108 4.05 -5.18 4.13
CA ARG A 108 5.36 -5.54 3.57
C ARG A 108 6.49 -4.97 4.42
N ASP A 109 6.46 -3.68 4.71
CA ASP A 109 7.53 -3.03 5.48
C ASP A 109 7.61 -3.58 6.91
N ALA A 110 6.45 -3.83 7.55
CA ALA A 110 6.41 -4.46 8.86
C ALA A 110 7.04 -5.87 8.85
N LEU A 111 6.72 -6.70 7.85
CA LEU A 111 7.32 -8.03 7.68
C LEU A 111 8.84 -7.97 7.43
N LEU A 112 9.31 -7.01 6.63
CA LEU A 112 10.74 -6.79 6.41
C LEU A 112 11.48 -6.48 7.72
N LEU A 113 10.89 -5.64 8.58
CA LEU A 113 11.45 -5.29 9.88
C LEU A 113 11.44 -6.48 10.85
N VAL A 114 10.34 -7.23 10.92
CA VAL A 114 10.22 -8.42 11.77
C VAL A 114 11.30 -9.46 11.47
N HIS A 115 11.66 -9.61 10.19
CA HIS A 115 12.71 -10.56 9.77
C HIS A 115 14.13 -9.95 9.73
N GLY A 116 14.33 -8.70 10.17
CA GLY A 116 15.63 -8.04 10.16
C GLY A 116 16.22 -7.87 8.74
N SER A 117 15.37 -7.77 7.73
CA SER A 117 15.79 -7.63 6.33
C SER A 117 16.55 -6.32 6.11
N ARG A 118 17.56 -6.36 5.24
CA ARG A 118 18.29 -5.16 4.78
C ARG A 118 17.61 -4.46 3.61
N ALA A 119 16.49 -5.01 3.12
CA ALA A 119 15.73 -4.37 2.06
C ALA A 119 15.15 -3.03 2.54
N ALA A 120 15.15 -2.03 1.67
CA ALA A 120 14.58 -0.72 1.99
C ALA A 120 13.06 -0.82 2.23
N ILE A 121 12.61 -0.20 3.32
CA ILE A 121 11.19 0.06 3.59
C ILE A 121 10.72 1.27 2.76
N THR A 122 9.45 1.24 2.36
CA THR A 122 8.84 2.29 1.55
C THR A 122 8.27 3.42 2.41
N ASN A 123 7.65 3.10 3.54
CA ASN A 123 7.00 4.05 4.45
C ASN A 123 7.97 4.57 5.51
N LEU A 124 9.15 5.05 5.06
CA LEU A 124 10.21 5.54 5.94
C LEU A 124 9.76 6.74 6.80
N ASP A 125 8.84 7.56 6.27
CA ASP A 125 8.18 8.66 6.97
C ASP A 125 7.41 8.21 8.22
N ARG A 126 7.02 6.94 8.29
CA ARG A 126 6.33 6.31 9.43
C ARG A 126 7.17 5.20 10.09
N ALA A 127 8.50 5.28 9.98
CA ALA A 127 9.41 4.23 10.46
C ALA A 127 9.23 3.91 11.96
N ALA A 128 9.02 4.92 12.81
CA ALA A 128 8.83 4.71 14.25
C ALA A 128 7.57 3.88 14.56
N GLU A 129 6.45 4.18 13.89
CA GLU A 129 5.20 3.42 14.02
C GLU A 129 5.34 2.00 13.46
N LEU A 130 6.06 1.84 12.33
CA LEU A 130 6.39 0.53 11.77
C LEU A 130 7.25 -0.31 12.71
N GLN A 131 8.26 0.28 13.35
CA GLN A 131 9.11 -0.41 14.33
C GLN A 131 8.31 -0.85 15.55
N ALA A 132 7.45 0.03 16.09
CA ALA A 132 6.56 -0.30 17.21
C ALA A 132 5.57 -1.41 16.85
N CYS A 133 5.06 -1.40 15.61
CA CYS A 133 4.22 -2.46 15.07
C CYS A 133 4.99 -3.79 14.99
N ALA A 134 6.14 -3.79 14.32
CA ALA A 134 6.96 -4.98 14.10
C ALA A 134 7.40 -5.65 15.41
N GLY A 135 7.73 -4.87 16.44
CA GLY A 135 8.14 -5.41 17.74
C GLY A 135 7.08 -6.23 18.48
N LYS A 136 5.80 -6.13 18.09
CA LYS A 136 4.67 -6.86 18.70
C LYS A 136 3.97 -7.82 17.72
N LEU A 137 4.43 -7.85 16.47
CA LEU A 137 3.73 -8.53 15.39
C LEU A 137 4.09 -10.01 15.35
N ASP A 138 3.09 -10.87 15.27
CA ASP A 138 3.29 -12.27 14.88
C ASP A 138 3.49 -12.34 13.35
N PRO A 139 4.68 -12.76 12.86
CA PRO A 139 4.97 -12.81 11.43
C PRO A 139 3.98 -13.70 10.66
N ASN A 140 3.51 -14.80 11.25
CA ASN A 140 2.58 -15.73 10.60
C ASN A 140 1.18 -15.14 10.49
N ARG A 141 0.75 -14.31 11.45
CA ARG A 141 -0.51 -13.56 11.36
C ARG A 141 -0.42 -12.46 10.31
N ALA A 142 0.70 -11.73 10.28
CA ALA A 142 0.93 -10.69 9.28
C ALA A 142 0.95 -11.25 7.85
N MET A 143 1.64 -12.38 7.62
CA MET A 143 1.66 -13.03 6.31
C MET A 143 0.26 -13.46 5.86
N ARG A 144 -0.50 -14.12 6.75
CA ARG A 144 -1.90 -14.49 6.45
C ARG A 144 -2.75 -13.26 6.14
N PHE A 145 -2.57 -12.16 6.87
CA PHE A 145 -3.29 -10.93 6.58
C PHE A 145 -2.94 -10.35 5.20
N VAL A 146 -1.66 -10.39 4.81
CA VAL A 146 -1.21 -10.00 3.46
C VAL A 146 -1.88 -10.85 2.38
N GLU A 147 -1.95 -12.17 2.56
CA GLU A 147 -2.65 -13.08 1.64
C GLU A 147 -4.15 -12.73 1.53
N GLN A 148 -4.82 -12.48 2.66
CA GLN A 148 -6.23 -12.07 2.67
C GLN A 148 -6.43 -10.71 1.98
N LEU A 149 -5.53 -9.75 2.21
CA LEU A 149 -5.60 -8.44 1.57
C LEU A 149 -5.45 -8.55 0.05
N LEU A 150 -4.48 -9.33 -0.43
CA LEU A 150 -4.31 -9.62 -1.86
C LEU A 150 -5.54 -10.32 -2.45
N GLY A 151 -6.11 -11.28 -1.72
CA GLY A 151 -7.37 -11.95 -2.09
C GLY A 151 -8.54 -10.98 -2.19
N THR A 152 -8.67 -10.04 -1.24
CA THR A 152 -9.70 -9.01 -1.26
C THR A 152 -9.53 -8.06 -2.44
N LEU A 153 -8.31 -7.58 -2.72
CA LEU A 153 -8.04 -6.77 -3.92
C LEU A 153 -8.43 -7.51 -5.22
N GLN A 154 -8.11 -8.81 -5.30
CA GLN A 154 -8.48 -9.64 -6.45
C GLN A 154 -10.00 -9.85 -6.55
N ALA A 155 -10.70 -10.02 -5.43
CA ALA A 155 -12.16 -10.15 -5.40
C ALA A 155 -12.85 -8.84 -5.81
N LEU A 156 -12.36 -7.70 -5.33
CA LEU A 156 -12.85 -6.38 -5.74
C LEU A 156 -12.67 -6.18 -7.25
N ASN A 157 -11.53 -6.55 -7.82
CA ASN A 157 -11.32 -6.53 -9.28
C ASN A 157 -12.33 -7.41 -10.05
N GLN A 158 -12.90 -8.42 -9.41
CA GLN A 158 -13.96 -9.28 -9.95
C GLN A 158 -15.38 -8.81 -9.56
N ASN A 159 -15.52 -7.55 -9.13
CA ASN A 159 -16.78 -6.90 -8.76
C ASN A 159 -17.49 -7.52 -7.54
N ALA A 160 -16.71 -8.05 -6.59
CA ALA A 160 -17.25 -8.40 -5.28
C ALA A 160 -17.86 -7.18 -4.56
N ASN A 161 -18.83 -7.43 -3.67
CA ASN A 161 -19.42 -6.38 -2.85
C ASN A 161 -18.35 -5.75 -1.93
N LEU A 162 -18.15 -4.44 -2.04
CA LEU A 162 -17.08 -3.70 -1.34
C LEU A 162 -17.16 -3.85 0.17
N ARG A 163 -18.33 -3.55 0.72
CA ARG A 163 -18.58 -3.59 2.17
C ARG A 163 -18.29 -4.98 2.73
N LEU A 164 -18.86 -6.02 2.13
CA LEU A 164 -18.69 -7.40 2.60
C LEU A 164 -17.22 -7.85 2.52
N ALA A 165 -16.53 -7.51 1.44
CA ALA A 165 -15.11 -7.83 1.28
C ALA A 165 -14.24 -7.12 2.34
N LEU A 166 -14.54 -5.85 2.64
CA LEU A 166 -13.87 -5.09 3.69
C LEU A 166 -14.18 -5.62 5.09
N GLU A 167 -15.45 -5.92 5.41
CA GLU A 167 -15.84 -6.51 6.69
C GLU A 167 -15.08 -7.82 6.94
N ALA A 168 -15.05 -8.71 5.95
CA ALA A 168 -14.33 -9.98 6.03
C ALA A 168 -12.82 -9.77 6.26
N LEU A 169 -12.20 -8.84 5.53
CA LEU A 169 -10.79 -8.52 5.70
C LEU A 169 -10.49 -7.95 7.09
N LEU A 170 -11.29 -6.98 7.55
CA LEU A 170 -11.06 -6.28 8.82
C LEU A 170 -11.23 -7.19 10.05
N LEU A 171 -11.99 -8.27 9.95
CA LEU A 171 -12.04 -9.31 10.99
C LEU A 171 -10.71 -10.04 11.15
N GLN A 172 -9.89 -10.10 10.11
CA GLN A 172 -8.58 -10.75 10.11
C GLN A 172 -7.43 -9.81 10.49
N LEU A 173 -7.70 -8.51 10.70
CA LEU A 173 -6.67 -7.51 10.99
C LEU A 173 -5.90 -7.88 12.28
N PRO A 174 -4.57 -8.08 12.21
CA PRO A 174 -3.71 -8.47 13.33
C PRO A 174 -3.62 -7.41 14.43
#